data_AF-A0A539CTQ7-F1
#
_entry.id   AF-A0A539CTQ7-F1
#
_cell.length_a   1.000
_cell.length_b   1.000
_cell.length_c   1.000
_cell.angle_alpha   90.00
_cell.angle_beta   90.00
_cell.angle_gamma   90.00
#
_symmetry.space_group_name_H-M   'P 1'
#
loop_
_entity.id
_entity.type
_entity.pdbx_description
1 polymer ?
#
loop_
_entity_poly.entity_id
_entity_poly.type
_entity_poly.pdbx_seq_one_letter_code
_entity_poly.pdbx_strand_id
1 'polypeptide(L)'
;MKANHIIFVPGLFGWGPGELGGFPYWGDALRQFDKIRFTTHEAKCGPVSSFHDRACEVFARVKGTKVNYGFEHSTAEGHAQFSRDYTGQGFVPDWSADNPVVLIGHSAGAQTCLQLQQLLALDFWGEGSNGNWVEAVICVAGVLDGSTLTYMFCDEVTGKLKGAPSFLIRSALDALEAIRKAARPVYDISGDYDLCLDQWIGKANPTNGELLAFFENDHRFTDGEDNLAFDLSLQGAERNILFLRGDACDA
;
A
#
# COMPACT_ATOMS: atom_id res chain seq x y z
N MET A 1 7.60 -25.77 4.14
CA MET A 1 7.45 -24.31 4.13
C MET A 1 8.70 -23.72 4.76
N LYS A 2 9.43 -22.82 4.09
CA LYS A 2 10.70 -22.23 4.57
C LYS A 2 10.45 -21.00 5.45
N ALA A 3 9.43 -20.22 5.11
CA ALA A 3 9.11 -18.93 5.71
C ALA A 3 8.76 -19.08 7.19
N ASN A 4 9.36 -18.22 8.01
CA ASN A 4 9.02 -18.07 9.43
C ASN A 4 8.27 -16.77 9.72
N HIS A 5 8.16 -15.88 8.74
CA HIS A 5 7.51 -14.58 8.88
C HIS A 5 6.27 -14.48 8.01
N ILE A 6 5.24 -13.84 8.57
CA ILE A 6 4.01 -13.49 7.85
C ILE A 6 3.87 -11.97 7.89
N ILE A 7 3.70 -11.34 6.73
CA ILE A 7 3.49 -9.89 6.60
C ILE A 7 2.04 -9.65 6.20
N PHE A 8 1.31 -8.93 7.05
CA PHE A 8 -0.05 -8.49 6.78
C PHE A 8 -0.03 -7.13 6.09
N VAL A 9 -0.67 -7.03 4.92
CA VAL A 9 -0.69 -5.83 4.07
C VAL A 9 -2.14 -5.32 3.94
N PRO A 10 -2.49 -4.17 4.55
CA PRO A 10 -3.86 -3.67 4.58
C PRO A 10 -4.29 -3.15 3.20
N GLY A 11 -5.59 -2.95 2.99
CA GLY A 11 -6.14 -2.47 1.72
C GLY A 11 -6.31 -0.96 1.61
N LEU A 12 -7.27 -0.55 0.78
CA LEU A 12 -7.74 0.84 0.67
C LEU A 12 -8.18 1.35 2.04
N PHE A 13 -7.79 2.58 2.38
CA PHE A 13 -8.06 3.23 3.67
C PHE A 13 -7.54 2.47 4.90
N GLY A 14 -6.54 1.61 4.71
CA GLY A 14 -5.89 0.87 5.79
C GLY A 14 -5.04 1.75 6.71
N TRP A 15 -4.91 1.33 7.96
CA TRP A 15 -4.00 1.91 8.94
C TRP A 15 -3.06 0.83 9.50
N GLY A 16 -1.99 1.27 10.13
CA GLY A 16 -0.97 0.42 10.72
C GLY A 16 -1.00 0.43 12.25
N PRO A 17 -0.03 -0.25 12.88
CA PRO A 17 0.05 -0.38 14.32
C PRO A 17 0.16 0.97 15.03
N GLY A 18 -0.67 1.19 16.05
CA GLY A 18 -0.64 2.39 16.90
C GLY A 18 -1.40 3.60 16.35
N GLU A 19 -1.78 3.59 15.07
CA GLU A 19 -2.75 4.56 14.54
C GLU A 19 -4.13 4.35 15.17
N LEU A 20 -4.94 5.41 15.15
CA LEU A 20 -6.32 5.37 15.66
C LEU A 20 -6.41 4.84 17.10
N GLY A 21 -5.47 5.20 17.98
CA GLY A 21 -5.51 4.81 19.39
C GLY A 21 -5.22 3.32 19.61
N GLY A 22 -4.61 2.65 18.62
CA GLY A 22 -4.30 1.23 18.68
C GLY A 22 -5.46 0.31 18.28
N PHE A 23 -6.52 0.85 17.67
CA PHE A 23 -7.60 0.04 17.10
C PHE A 23 -7.06 -0.82 15.95
N PRO A 24 -7.19 -2.15 15.97
CA PRO A 24 -6.50 -3.01 15.00
C PRO A 24 -7.25 -3.10 13.66
N TYR A 25 -6.57 -2.82 12.54
CA TYR A 25 -7.13 -3.06 11.20
C TYR A 25 -7.48 -4.53 10.98
N TRP A 26 -6.60 -5.42 11.45
CA TRP A 26 -6.70 -6.87 11.29
C TRP A 26 -7.51 -7.57 12.39
N GLY A 27 -8.14 -6.82 13.30
CA GLY A 27 -8.84 -7.39 14.45
C GLY A 27 -7.94 -8.34 15.25
N ASP A 28 -8.40 -9.57 15.44
CA ASP A 28 -7.66 -10.62 16.16
C ASP A 28 -6.82 -11.55 15.25
N ALA A 29 -6.71 -11.26 13.95
CA ALA A 29 -6.09 -12.18 13.00
C ALA A 29 -4.65 -12.52 13.35
N LEU A 30 -3.82 -11.53 13.72
CA LEU A 30 -2.42 -11.77 14.09
C LEU A 30 -2.31 -12.64 15.35
N ARG A 31 -3.21 -12.46 16.32
CA ARG A 31 -3.24 -13.26 17.57
C ARG A 31 -3.52 -14.74 17.32
N GLN A 32 -4.11 -15.10 16.18
CA GLN A 32 -4.32 -16.51 15.82
C GLN A 32 -3.00 -17.24 15.55
N PHE A 33 -1.91 -16.50 15.32
CA PHE A 33 -0.57 -17.05 15.13
C PHE A 33 0.24 -17.06 16.44
N ASP A 34 -0.31 -16.51 17.53
CA ASP A 34 0.33 -16.59 18.85
C ASP A 34 0.53 -18.07 19.21
N LYS A 35 1.78 -18.44 19.52
CA LYS A 35 2.22 -19.82 19.85
C LYS A 35 2.31 -20.78 18.66
N ILE A 36 2.14 -20.30 17.42
CA ILE A 36 2.52 -21.05 16.22
C ILE A 36 3.95 -20.65 15.83
N ARG A 37 4.57 -21.39 14.90
CA ARG A 37 5.94 -21.16 14.42
C ARG A 37 6.18 -19.81 13.72
N PHE A 38 5.15 -19.02 13.46
CA PHE A 38 5.25 -17.82 12.62
C PHE A 38 5.37 -16.56 13.48
N THR A 39 6.31 -15.69 13.11
CA THR A 39 6.36 -14.31 13.59
C THR A 39 5.55 -13.44 12.63
N THR A 40 4.47 -12.83 13.12
CA THR A 40 3.61 -11.97 12.31
C THR A 40 4.01 -10.51 12.42
N HIS A 41 3.95 -9.79 11.30
CA HIS A 41 4.20 -8.35 11.20
C HIS A 41 3.03 -7.68 10.49
N GLU A 42 2.70 -6.45 10.90
CA GLU A 42 1.70 -5.62 10.24
C GLU A 42 2.41 -4.47 9.53
N ALA A 43 2.33 -4.45 8.19
CA ALA A 43 2.89 -3.38 7.38
C ALA A 43 1.92 -2.20 7.31
N LYS A 44 2.48 -0.99 7.29
CA LYS A 44 1.77 0.23 6.88
C LYS A 44 2.26 0.62 5.49
N CYS A 45 1.32 0.94 4.62
CA CYS A 45 1.54 1.57 3.32
C CYS A 45 0.44 2.59 3.06
N GLY A 46 0.64 3.42 2.04
CA GLY A 46 -0.28 4.42 1.53
C GLY A 46 -1.71 3.91 1.45
N PRO A 47 -2.65 4.47 2.22
CA PRO A 47 -4.04 4.03 2.19
C PRO A 47 -4.73 4.36 0.86
N VAL A 48 -4.12 5.20 0.03
CA VAL A 48 -4.60 5.66 -1.28
C VAL A 48 -3.53 5.72 -2.38
N SER A 49 -2.24 5.48 -2.07
CA SER A 49 -1.13 5.43 -3.05
C SER A 49 -1.22 4.21 -3.96
N SER A 50 -0.66 4.21 -5.17
CA SER A 50 -0.77 3.06 -6.11
C SER A 50 -0.27 1.73 -5.54
N PHE A 51 -0.60 0.63 -6.22
CA PHE A 51 -0.05 -0.69 -5.94
C PHE A 51 1.47 -0.71 -6.01
N HIS A 52 2.07 0.01 -6.95
CA HIS A 52 3.52 0.15 -7.08
C HIS A 52 4.13 0.83 -5.86
N ASP A 53 3.64 2.02 -5.51
CA ASP A 53 4.14 2.78 -4.37
C ASP A 53 4.00 2.00 -3.06
N ARG A 54 2.84 1.38 -2.86
CA ARG A 54 2.58 0.53 -1.69
C ARG A 54 3.52 -0.67 -1.66
N ALA A 55 3.85 -1.27 -2.79
CA ALA A 55 4.81 -2.37 -2.84
C ALA A 55 6.22 -1.91 -2.45
N CYS A 56 6.67 -0.74 -2.90
CA CYS A 56 7.93 -0.11 -2.49
C CYS A 56 7.98 0.19 -0.98
N GLU A 57 6.88 0.68 -0.41
CA GLU A 57 6.77 0.94 1.02
C GLU A 57 6.81 -0.34 1.86
N VAL A 58 6.08 -1.38 1.44
CA VAL A 58 6.09 -2.68 2.11
C VAL A 58 7.48 -3.32 2.00
N PHE A 59 8.12 -3.27 0.83
CA PHE A 59 9.50 -3.75 0.66
C PHE A 59 10.45 -3.09 1.65
N ALA A 60 10.45 -1.75 1.70
CA ALA A 60 11.33 -0.99 2.58
C ALA A 60 11.07 -1.28 4.06
N ARG A 61 9.80 -1.48 4.45
CA ARG A 61 9.43 -1.83 5.82
C ARG A 61 9.89 -3.24 6.20
N VAL A 62 9.75 -4.21 5.30
CA VAL A 62 10.19 -5.59 5.56
C VAL A 62 11.71 -5.68 5.60
N LYS A 63 12.38 -5.14 4.58
CA LYS A 63 13.84 -5.23 4.44
C LYS A 63 14.58 -4.30 5.41
N GLY A 64 13.97 -3.17 5.77
CA GLY A 64 14.60 -2.13 6.58
C GLY A 64 15.51 -1.24 5.76
N THR A 65 14.96 -0.59 4.74
CA THR A 65 15.67 0.35 3.86
C THR A 65 14.92 1.68 3.78
N LYS A 66 15.50 2.66 3.09
CA LYS A 66 14.75 3.83 2.65
C LYS A 66 13.79 3.44 1.53
N VAL A 67 12.56 3.92 1.59
CA VAL A 67 11.58 3.74 0.52
C VAL A 67 12.16 4.35 -0.76
N ASN A 68 12.23 3.53 -1.81
CA ASN A 68 12.69 3.90 -3.14
C ASN A 68 11.63 3.44 -4.14
N TYR A 69 10.92 4.41 -4.71
CA TYR A 69 9.86 4.20 -5.70
C TYR A 69 10.40 3.97 -7.11
N GLY A 70 11.72 4.10 -7.32
CA GLY A 70 12.40 3.97 -8.61
C GLY A 70 12.48 5.29 -9.37
N PHE A 71 13.64 5.54 -10.00
CA PHE A 71 13.90 6.80 -10.69
C PHE A 71 12.96 7.02 -11.88
N GLU A 72 12.77 6.00 -12.72
CA GLU A 72 11.94 6.07 -13.93
C GLU A 72 10.47 6.30 -13.56
N HIS A 73 9.92 5.45 -12.69
CA HIS A 73 8.55 5.56 -12.18
C HIS A 73 8.28 6.95 -11.57
N SER A 74 9.11 7.38 -10.64
CA SER A 74 8.91 8.67 -9.95
C SER A 74 9.02 9.87 -10.89
N THR A 75 9.84 9.76 -11.95
CA THR A 75 9.95 10.79 -12.98
C THR A 75 8.70 10.83 -13.86
N ALA A 76 8.16 9.66 -14.22
CA ALA A 76 6.96 9.53 -15.05
C ALA A 76 5.71 10.05 -14.32
N GLU A 77 5.51 9.65 -13.07
CA GLU A 77 4.35 10.03 -12.25
C GLU A 77 4.53 11.39 -11.58
N GLY A 78 5.77 11.90 -11.55
CA GLY A 78 6.10 13.22 -11.09
C GLY A 78 6.03 13.38 -9.57
N HIS A 79 6.48 12.40 -8.80
CA HIS A 79 6.67 12.50 -7.35
C HIS A 79 8.14 12.24 -6.95
N ALA A 80 8.47 12.37 -5.66
CA ALA A 80 9.84 12.13 -5.19
C ALA A 80 10.21 10.64 -5.24
N GLN A 81 11.44 10.33 -5.67
CA GLN A 81 11.96 8.94 -5.71
C GLN A 81 12.07 8.29 -4.33
N PHE A 82 12.37 9.06 -3.30
CA PHE A 82 12.59 8.54 -1.96
C PHE A 82 11.71 9.24 -0.94
N SER A 83 11.20 8.47 0.02
CA SER A 83 10.46 9.00 1.17
C SER A 83 11.06 8.51 2.49
N ARG A 84 10.29 7.75 3.27
CA ARG A 84 10.59 7.34 4.65
C ARG A 84 11.80 6.43 4.72
N ASP A 85 12.49 6.45 5.85
CA ASP A 85 13.69 5.64 6.10
C ASP A 85 13.45 4.63 7.23
N TYR A 86 13.48 3.34 6.88
CA TYR A 86 13.36 2.23 7.81
C TYR A 86 14.69 1.51 8.05
N THR A 87 15.82 2.13 7.71
CA THR A 87 17.16 1.56 7.92
C THR A 87 17.35 1.13 9.37
N GLY A 88 17.74 -0.13 9.57
CA GLY A 88 17.92 -0.75 10.88
C GLY A 88 16.63 -1.11 11.62
N GLN A 89 15.46 -0.93 10.99
CA GLN A 89 14.14 -1.19 11.58
C GLN A 89 13.32 -2.20 10.76
N GLY A 90 13.96 -2.98 9.89
CA GLY A 90 13.30 -3.97 9.05
C GLY A 90 12.62 -5.08 9.86
N PHE A 91 11.44 -5.52 9.43
CA PHE A 91 10.77 -6.67 10.02
C PHE A 91 11.56 -7.97 9.87
N VAL A 92 12.25 -8.12 8.72
CA VAL A 92 13.07 -9.28 8.36
C VAL A 92 14.33 -8.76 7.65
N PRO A 93 15.34 -8.25 8.37
CA PRO A 93 16.51 -7.62 7.74
C PRO A 93 17.31 -8.57 6.81
N ASP A 94 17.33 -9.85 7.14
CA ASP A 94 17.96 -10.94 6.37
C ASP A 94 17.02 -11.57 5.32
N TRP A 95 15.91 -10.89 4.98
CA TRP A 95 14.96 -11.34 3.96
C TRP A 95 15.67 -11.67 2.64
N SER A 96 15.42 -12.87 2.15
CA SER A 96 16.04 -13.47 0.96
C SER A 96 15.24 -14.68 0.48
N ALA A 97 15.66 -15.34 -0.61
CA ALA A 97 15.06 -16.60 -1.06
C ALA A 97 15.30 -17.79 -0.11
N ASP A 98 16.29 -17.69 0.78
CA ASP A 98 16.57 -18.69 1.81
C ASP A 98 15.85 -18.39 3.13
N ASN A 99 15.50 -17.13 3.38
CA ASN A 99 14.58 -16.71 4.45
C ASN A 99 13.37 -15.95 3.87
N PRO A 100 12.47 -16.63 3.14
CA PRO A 100 11.33 -15.96 2.50
C PRO A 100 10.22 -15.62 3.48
N VAL A 101 9.27 -14.81 3.04
CA VAL A 101 8.08 -14.44 3.82
C VAL A 101 6.80 -14.96 3.17
N VAL A 102 5.74 -15.11 3.97
CA VAL A 102 4.37 -15.22 3.47
C VAL A 102 3.73 -13.84 3.53
N LEU A 103 3.09 -13.42 2.45
CA LEU A 103 2.33 -12.18 2.39
C LEU A 103 0.83 -12.48 2.51
N ILE A 104 0.12 -11.76 3.37
CA ILE A 104 -1.35 -11.81 3.48
C ILE A 104 -1.90 -10.43 3.15
N GLY A 105 -2.56 -10.32 2.01
CA GLY A 105 -3.13 -9.07 1.54
C GLY A 105 -4.66 -9.07 1.63
N HIS A 106 -5.23 -8.05 2.28
CA HIS A 106 -6.67 -7.82 2.30
C HIS A 106 -7.07 -6.73 1.31
N SER A 107 -8.15 -6.92 0.54
CA SER A 107 -8.64 -5.92 -0.42
C SER A 107 -7.50 -5.51 -1.37
N ALA A 108 -7.22 -4.20 -1.53
CA ALA A 108 -6.10 -3.68 -2.32
C ALA A 108 -4.72 -4.24 -1.92
N GLY A 109 -4.57 -4.69 -0.66
CA GLY A 109 -3.34 -5.30 -0.18
C GLY A 109 -2.99 -6.60 -0.90
N ALA A 110 -3.97 -7.32 -1.44
CA ALA A 110 -3.72 -8.53 -2.23
C ALA A 110 -2.91 -8.21 -3.50
N GLN A 111 -3.32 -7.19 -4.25
CA GLN A 111 -2.63 -6.71 -5.44
C GLN A 111 -1.25 -6.14 -5.09
N THR A 112 -1.15 -5.37 -4.00
CA THR A 112 0.13 -4.88 -3.50
C THR A 112 1.12 -6.03 -3.24
N CYS A 113 0.67 -7.14 -2.65
CA CYS A 113 1.53 -8.30 -2.42
C CYS A 113 1.99 -8.97 -3.72
N LEU A 114 1.12 -9.06 -4.72
CA LEU A 114 1.46 -9.60 -6.05
C LEU A 114 2.44 -8.67 -6.79
N GLN A 115 2.18 -7.36 -6.74
CA GLN A 115 3.06 -6.32 -7.30
C GLN A 115 4.46 -6.40 -6.66
N LEU A 116 4.53 -6.52 -5.34
CA LEU A 116 5.79 -6.69 -4.62
C LEU A 116 6.54 -7.96 -5.07
N GLN A 117 5.85 -9.09 -5.18
CA GLN A 117 6.48 -10.32 -5.66
C GLN A 117 7.04 -10.17 -7.08
N GLN A 118 6.32 -9.46 -7.96
CA GLN A 118 6.77 -9.20 -9.32
C GLN A 118 7.97 -8.25 -9.36
N LEU A 119 7.96 -7.17 -8.58
CA LEU A 119 9.11 -6.25 -8.47
C LEU A 119 10.36 -6.98 -7.94
N LEU A 120 10.21 -7.89 -6.99
CA LEU A 120 11.29 -8.78 -6.54
C LEU A 120 11.77 -9.69 -7.67
N ALA A 121 10.87 -10.27 -8.46
CA ALA A 121 11.21 -11.13 -9.60
C ALA A 121 12.02 -10.40 -10.68
N LEU A 122 11.77 -9.09 -10.85
CA LEU A 122 12.50 -8.20 -11.76
C LEU A 122 13.80 -7.65 -11.17
N ASP A 123 14.11 -7.95 -9.91
CA ASP A 123 15.17 -7.33 -9.13
C ASP A 123 15.16 -5.79 -9.16
N PHE A 124 13.97 -5.21 -9.02
CA PHE A 124 13.73 -3.77 -9.18
C PHE A 124 14.67 -2.88 -8.34
N TRP A 125 15.04 -3.33 -7.14
CA TRP A 125 15.93 -2.59 -6.25
C TRP A 125 17.43 -2.93 -6.42
N GLY A 126 17.80 -3.87 -7.29
CA GLY A 126 19.18 -4.28 -7.52
C GLY A 126 19.81 -5.03 -6.34
N GLU A 127 19.00 -5.77 -5.58
CA GLU A 127 19.40 -6.50 -4.37
C GLU A 127 19.78 -7.96 -4.65
N GLY A 128 19.75 -8.39 -5.93
CA GLY A 128 19.82 -9.81 -6.30
C GLY A 128 18.56 -10.57 -5.91
N SER A 129 17.43 -9.87 -5.84
CA SER A 129 16.14 -10.41 -5.47
C SER A 129 15.50 -11.25 -6.59
N ASN A 130 14.54 -12.08 -6.22
CA ASN A 130 13.70 -12.83 -7.16
C ASN A 130 12.37 -13.18 -6.48
N GLY A 131 11.41 -13.70 -7.26
CA GLY A 131 10.07 -14.04 -6.76
C GLY A 131 10.03 -15.04 -5.60
N ASN A 132 11.09 -15.84 -5.38
CA ASN A 132 11.16 -16.82 -4.28
C ASN A 132 11.47 -16.18 -2.92
N TRP A 133 11.72 -14.86 -2.86
CA TRP A 133 11.74 -14.12 -1.60
C TRP A 133 10.35 -14.10 -0.95
N VAL A 134 9.29 -14.34 -1.73
CA VAL A 134 7.93 -14.56 -1.26
C VAL A 134 7.57 -16.02 -1.46
N GLU A 135 7.31 -16.74 -0.37
CA GLU A 135 6.95 -18.16 -0.45
C GLU A 135 5.47 -18.36 -0.82
N ALA A 136 4.59 -17.47 -0.34
CA ALA A 136 3.18 -17.50 -0.68
C ALA A 136 2.56 -16.11 -0.56
N VAL A 137 1.56 -15.86 -1.40
CA VAL A 137 0.64 -14.72 -1.28
C VAL A 137 -0.76 -15.26 -1.00
N ILE A 138 -1.36 -14.83 0.10
CA ILE A 138 -2.73 -15.18 0.50
C ILE A 138 -3.60 -13.94 0.32
N CYS A 139 -4.54 -14.01 -0.61
CA CYS A 139 -5.45 -12.91 -0.94
C CYS A 139 -6.78 -13.07 -0.19
N VAL A 140 -7.15 -12.09 0.62
CA VAL A 140 -8.43 -12.04 1.33
C VAL A 140 -9.27 -10.92 0.76
N ALA A 141 -10.38 -11.27 0.10
CA ALA A 141 -11.25 -10.30 -0.59
C ALA A 141 -10.47 -9.37 -1.55
N GLY A 142 -9.46 -9.91 -2.24
CA GLY A 142 -8.59 -9.16 -3.14
C GLY A 142 -9.33 -8.62 -4.37
N VAL A 143 -8.94 -7.44 -4.84
CA VAL A 143 -9.58 -6.75 -5.97
C VAL A 143 -8.89 -7.14 -7.30
N LEU A 144 -8.84 -8.46 -7.57
CA LEU A 144 -7.91 -9.05 -8.57
C LEU A 144 -8.22 -8.68 -10.01
N ASP A 145 -9.50 -8.45 -10.31
CA ASP A 145 -9.98 -8.01 -11.62
C ASP A 145 -10.60 -6.60 -11.55
N GLY A 146 -10.21 -5.80 -10.55
CA GLY A 146 -10.80 -4.48 -10.31
C GLY A 146 -12.14 -4.52 -9.58
N SER A 147 -12.73 -3.34 -9.36
CA SER A 147 -14.02 -3.17 -8.70
C SER A 147 -14.79 -2.03 -9.34
N THR A 148 -16.05 -2.30 -9.71
CA THR A 148 -16.99 -1.27 -10.19
C THR A 148 -17.36 -0.25 -9.11
N LEU A 149 -17.06 -0.52 -7.84
CA LEU A 149 -17.25 0.44 -6.74
C LEU A 149 -16.43 1.71 -6.96
N THR A 150 -15.31 1.62 -7.68
CA THR A 150 -14.46 2.78 -7.98
C THR A 150 -15.17 3.84 -8.81
N TYR A 151 -16.16 3.46 -9.64
CA TYR A 151 -16.87 4.41 -10.49
C TYR A 151 -17.79 5.38 -9.74
N MET A 152 -17.97 5.20 -8.42
CA MET A 152 -18.52 6.25 -7.57
C MET A 152 -17.65 7.51 -7.54
N PHE A 153 -16.35 7.37 -7.82
CA PHE A 153 -15.36 8.44 -7.78
C PHE A 153 -14.45 8.48 -9.01
N CYS A 154 -14.43 7.45 -9.85
CA CYS A 154 -13.67 7.39 -11.10
C CYS A 154 -14.56 7.48 -12.34
N ASP A 155 -13.96 7.85 -13.47
CA ASP A 155 -14.57 7.77 -14.78
C ASP A 155 -14.66 6.34 -15.29
N GLU A 156 -15.82 5.97 -15.83
CA GLU A 156 -16.12 4.58 -16.22
C GLU A 156 -15.36 4.15 -17.46
N VAL A 157 -14.96 5.11 -18.31
CA VAL A 157 -14.25 4.84 -19.56
C VAL A 157 -12.74 4.80 -19.29
N THR A 158 -12.23 5.80 -18.59
CA THR A 158 -10.79 5.98 -18.38
C THR A 158 -10.26 5.37 -17.09
N GLY A 159 -11.12 5.09 -16.11
CA GLY A 159 -10.71 4.62 -14.77
C GLY A 159 -10.13 5.72 -13.86
N LYS A 160 -9.90 6.92 -14.38
CA LYS A 160 -9.26 8.03 -13.65
C LYS A 160 -10.19 8.69 -12.65
N LEU A 161 -9.63 9.24 -11.58
CA LEU A 161 -10.40 9.93 -10.55
C LEU A 161 -11.16 11.14 -11.13
N LYS A 162 -12.41 11.31 -10.71
CA LYS A 162 -13.24 12.47 -11.03
C LYS A 162 -13.15 13.51 -9.92
N GLY A 163 -13.12 14.78 -10.30
CA GLY A 163 -13.25 15.89 -9.37
C GLY A 163 -11.91 16.38 -8.81
N ALA A 164 -11.98 17.09 -7.69
CA ALA A 164 -10.80 17.75 -7.12
C ALA A 164 -9.82 16.72 -6.52
N PRO A 165 -8.50 17.01 -6.52
CA PRO A 165 -7.51 16.04 -6.05
C PRO A 165 -7.68 15.64 -4.59
N SER A 166 -8.09 16.61 -3.77
CA SER A 166 -8.43 16.41 -2.35
C SER A 166 -9.63 15.47 -2.11
N PHE A 167 -10.40 15.07 -3.14
CA PHE A 167 -11.58 14.23 -2.96
C PHE A 167 -11.24 12.84 -2.42
N LEU A 168 -10.20 12.18 -2.95
CA LEU A 168 -9.79 10.85 -2.47
C LEU A 168 -9.25 10.91 -1.03
N ILE A 169 -8.54 11.99 -0.71
CA ILE A 169 -8.02 12.26 0.65
C ILE A 169 -9.17 12.51 1.61
N ARG A 170 -10.14 13.37 1.26
CA ARG A 170 -11.34 13.62 2.06
C ARG A 170 -12.14 12.34 2.25
N SER A 171 -12.27 11.52 1.21
CA SER A 171 -12.96 10.22 1.29
C SER A 171 -12.29 9.27 2.28
N ALA A 172 -10.95 9.23 2.31
CA ALA A 172 -10.21 8.45 3.30
C ALA A 172 -10.48 8.94 4.74
N LEU A 173 -10.51 10.26 4.95
CA LEU A 173 -10.79 10.87 6.25
C LEU A 173 -12.26 10.68 6.69
N ASP A 174 -13.21 10.74 5.75
CA ASP A 174 -14.63 10.53 6.01
C ASP A 174 -14.92 9.06 6.34
N ALA A 175 -14.30 8.12 5.61
CA ALA A 175 -14.38 6.69 5.91
C ALA A 175 -13.85 6.41 7.33
N LEU A 176 -12.74 7.05 7.70
CA LEU A 176 -12.21 6.96 9.06
C LEU A 176 -13.19 7.50 10.10
N GLU A 177 -13.79 8.67 9.86
CA GLU A 177 -14.76 9.26 10.80
C GLU A 177 -16.01 8.38 10.96
N ALA A 178 -16.43 7.69 9.91
CA ALA A 178 -17.50 6.69 9.99
C ALA A 178 -17.11 5.51 10.89
N ILE A 179 -15.87 4.99 10.77
CA ILE A 179 -15.32 3.95 11.67
C ILE A 179 -15.28 4.46 13.12
N ARG A 180 -14.81 5.69 13.33
CA ARG A 180 -14.80 6.37 14.64
C ARG A 180 -16.17 6.40 15.30
N LYS A 181 -17.20 6.75 14.54
CA LYS A 181 -18.58 6.78 15.03
C LYS A 181 -19.11 5.39 15.34
N ALA A 182 -18.80 4.40 14.49
CA ALA A 182 -19.31 3.03 14.64
C ALA A 182 -18.72 2.29 15.84
N ALA A 183 -17.45 2.54 16.21
CA ALA A 183 -16.82 1.83 17.33
C ALA A 183 -16.98 2.52 18.70
N ARG A 184 -17.58 3.72 18.77
CA ARG A 184 -17.95 4.36 20.04
C ARG A 184 -19.18 3.70 20.66
N PRO A 185 -19.26 3.59 22.01
CA PRO A 185 -18.27 4.01 23.01
C PRO A 185 -17.23 2.93 23.34
N VAL A 186 -17.23 1.80 22.63
CA VAL A 186 -16.48 0.58 23.01
C VAL A 186 -14.97 0.78 22.88
N TYR A 187 -14.54 1.52 21.86
CA TYR A 187 -13.14 1.83 21.61
C TYR A 187 -12.92 3.33 21.55
N ASP A 188 -11.87 3.82 22.22
CA ASP A 188 -11.35 5.15 21.96
C ASP A 188 -10.43 5.08 20.73
N ILE A 189 -10.94 5.61 19.62
CA ILE A 189 -10.26 5.63 18.32
C ILE A 189 -9.64 7.01 18.05
N SER A 190 -9.24 7.68 19.13
CA SER A 190 -8.46 8.92 19.10
C SER A 190 -7.03 8.64 18.65
N GLY A 191 -6.46 9.50 17.82
CA GLY A 191 -5.10 9.34 17.34
C GLY A 191 -4.96 9.65 15.86
N ASP A 192 -3.70 9.76 15.46
CA ASP A 192 -3.33 10.13 14.11
C ASP A 192 -3.72 9.04 13.11
N TYR A 193 -3.94 9.49 11.88
CA TYR A 193 -4.16 8.64 10.71
C TYR A 193 -3.30 9.20 9.59
N ASP A 194 -2.30 8.42 9.23
CA ASP A 194 -1.24 8.81 8.32
C ASP A 194 -1.54 8.29 6.91
N LEU A 195 -1.62 9.20 5.95
CA LEU A 195 -1.92 8.86 4.55
C LEU A 195 -0.68 8.44 3.76
N CYS A 196 0.53 8.58 4.31
CA CYS A 196 1.79 8.20 3.67
C CYS A 196 1.95 8.74 2.24
N LEU A 197 1.66 10.04 2.06
CA LEU A 197 1.79 10.75 0.78
C LEU A 197 3.04 11.66 0.75
N ASP A 198 4.07 11.29 1.52
CA ASP A 198 5.33 12.00 1.68
C ASP A 198 6.02 12.29 0.33
N GLN A 199 5.93 11.35 -0.61
CA GLN A 199 6.54 11.40 -1.93
C GLN A 199 5.93 12.50 -2.82
N TRP A 200 4.64 12.77 -2.65
CA TRP A 200 3.94 13.78 -3.44
C TRP A 200 4.27 15.19 -3.00
N ILE A 201 4.29 15.41 -1.68
CA ILE A 201 4.54 16.73 -1.08
C ILE A 201 6.03 17.00 -0.83
N GLY A 202 6.90 15.99 -0.91
CA GLY A 202 8.33 16.10 -0.64
C GLY A 202 8.66 16.40 0.82
N LYS A 203 7.78 16.01 1.74
CA LYS A 203 7.90 16.26 3.19
C LYS A 203 7.67 14.96 3.94
N ALA A 204 8.56 14.64 4.88
CA ALA A 204 8.40 13.50 5.77
C ALA A 204 7.28 13.73 6.80
N ASN A 205 6.41 12.74 6.97
CA ASN A 205 5.27 12.71 7.89
C ASN A 205 4.41 13.99 7.82
N PRO A 206 3.87 14.34 6.63
CA PRO A 206 3.02 15.51 6.49
C PRO A 206 1.71 15.31 7.26
N THR A 207 1.18 16.39 7.85
CA THR A 207 -0.13 16.31 8.52
C THR A 207 -1.26 16.21 7.49
N ASN A 208 -2.42 15.67 7.88
CA ASN A 208 -3.59 15.62 6.99
C ASN A 208 -4.04 17.00 6.51
N GLY A 209 -3.85 18.05 7.32
CA GLY A 209 -4.13 19.43 6.91
C GLY A 209 -3.17 19.94 5.82
N GLU A 210 -1.89 19.59 5.91
CA GLU A 210 -0.90 19.93 4.88
C GLU A 210 -1.16 19.20 3.57
N LEU A 211 -1.52 17.91 3.64
CA LEU A 211 -1.91 17.14 2.47
C LEU A 211 -3.16 17.72 1.80
N LEU A 212 -4.20 18.04 2.57
CA LEU A 212 -5.40 18.68 2.04
C LEU A 212 -5.07 20.00 1.33
N ALA A 213 -4.25 20.86 1.95
CA ALA A 213 -3.84 22.13 1.36
C ALA A 213 -3.01 21.96 0.09
N PHE A 214 -2.11 20.97 0.06
CA PHE A 214 -1.29 20.65 -1.12
C PHE A 214 -2.17 20.18 -2.29
N PHE A 215 -3.05 19.21 -2.05
CA PHE A 215 -3.95 18.64 -3.05
C PHE A 215 -5.18 19.50 -3.36
N GLU A 216 -5.26 20.73 -2.85
CA GLU A 216 -6.17 21.74 -3.42
C GLU A 216 -5.65 22.29 -4.75
N ASN A 217 -4.32 22.31 -4.95
CA ASN A 217 -3.68 22.93 -6.11
C ASN A 217 -2.79 21.97 -6.91
N ASP A 218 -2.35 20.85 -6.32
CA ASP A 218 -1.60 19.83 -7.03
C ASP A 218 -2.54 18.76 -7.59
N HIS A 219 -2.55 18.63 -8.91
CA HIS A 219 -3.42 17.71 -9.63
C HIS A 219 -2.71 16.46 -10.15
N ARG A 220 -1.40 16.32 -9.96
CA ARG A 220 -0.62 15.20 -10.53
C ARG A 220 -1.16 13.85 -10.07
N PHE A 221 -1.44 13.73 -8.77
CA PHE A 221 -1.97 12.51 -8.16
C PHE A 221 -3.34 12.09 -8.73
N THR A 222 -4.16 13.03 -9.22
CA THR A 222 -5.54 12.72 -9.63
C THR A 222 -5.80 12.80 -11.11
N ASP A 223 -5.00 13.59 -11.83
CA ASP A 223 -4.94 13.55 -13.29
C ASP A 223 -4.14 12.32 -13.78
N GLY A 224 -3.24 11.84 -12.94
CA GLY A 224 -2.42 10.66 -13.13
C GLY A 224 -3.14 9.34 -12.81
N GLU A 225 -2.39 8.26 -12.97
CA GLU A 225 -2.84 6.88 -12.75
C GLU A 225 -2.21 6.27 -11.48
N ASP A 226 -1.25 6.96 -10.88
CA ASP A 226 -0.49 6.53 -9.69
C ASP A 226 -1.27 6.71 -8.37
N ASN A 227 -2.43 6.06 -8.27
CA ASN A 227 -3.26 6.07 -7.08
C ASN A 227 -4.21 4.84 -7.03
N LEU A 228 -4.62 4.44 -5.82
CA LEU A 228 -5.55 3.31 -5.66
C LEU A 228 -6.90 3.51 -6.34
N ALA A 229 -7.35 4.75 -6.55
CA ALA A 229 -8.65 4.95 -7.19
C ALA A 229 -8.63 4.46 -8.65
N PHE A 230 -7.55 4.78 -9.37
CA PHE A 230 -7.31 4.23 -10.71
C PHE A 230 -7.00 2.74 -10.67
N ASP A 231 -6.06 2.31 -9.83
CA ASP A 231 -5.60 0.92 -9.75
C ASP A 231 -6.70 -0.08 -9.40
N LEU A 232 -7.69 0.33 -8.60
CA LEU A 232 -8.83 -0.50 -8.24
C LEU A 232 -9.95 -0.49 -9.30
N SER A 233 -9.86 0.36 -10.32
CA SER A 233 -10.81 0.35 -11.45
C SER A 233 -10.56 -0.88 -12.33
N LEU A 234 -11.51 -1.19 -13.23
CA LEU A 234 -11.31 -2.29 -14.18
C LEU A 234 -10.13 -2.00 -15.13
N GLN A 235 -9.95 -0.73 -15.51
CA GLN A 235 -8.86 -0.26 -16.36
C GLN A 235 -7.50 -0.43 -15.69
N GLY A 236 -7.37 0.04 -14.44
CA GLY A 236 -6.14 -0.12 -13.67
C GLY A 236 -5.81 -1.58 -13.38
N ALA A 237 -6.81 -2.39 -13.05
CA ALA A 237 -6.63 -3.82 -12.85
C ALA A 237 -6.16 -4.55 -14.11
N GLU A 238 -6.71 -4.23 -15.28
CA GLU A 238 -6.26 -4.80 -16.56
C GLU A 238 -4.78 -4.48 -16.82
N ARG A 239 -4.37 -3.22 -16.62
CA ARG A 239 -2.96 -2.80 -16.73
C ARG A 239 -2.06 -3.58 -15.77
N ASN A 240 -2.48 -3.71 -14.51
CA ASN A 240 -1.73 -4.45 -13.50
C ASN A 240 -1.60 -5.95 -13.86
N ILE A 241 -2.66 -6.59 -14.34
CA ILE A 241 -2.62 -8.00 -14.77
C ILE A 241 -1.57 -8.21 -15.87
N LEU A 242 -1.44 -7.29 -16.82
CA LEU A 242 -0.41 -7.36 -17.86
C LEU A 242 1.01 -7.24 -17.29
N PHE A 243 1.21 -6.32 -16.33
CA PHE A 243 2.48 -6.21 -15.61
C PHE A 243 2.84 -7.50 -14.85
N LEU A 244 1.89 -8.07 -14.11
CA LEU A 244 2.09 -9.31 -13.34
C LEU A 244 2.37 -10.54 -14.23
N ARG A 245 1.98 -10.51 -15.50
CA ARG A 245 2.31 -11.55 -16.48
C ARG A 245 3.68 -11.36 -17.14
N GLY A 246 4.31 -10.21 -16.95
CA GLY A 246 5.53 -9.82 -17.68
C GLY A 246 5.26 -9.41 -19.13
N ASP A 247 4.00 -9.12 -19.47
CA ASP A 247 3.57 -8.74 -20.82
C ASP A 247 3.60 -7.22 -21.05
N ALA A 248 3.84 -6.42 -20.02
CA ALA A 248 4.00 -4.97 -20.09
C ALA A 248 5.47 -4.57 -19.89
N CYS A 249 5.95 -3.60 -20.69
CA CYS A 249 7.35 -3.16 -20.65
C CYS A 249 7.69 -2.18 -19.53
N ASP A 250 6.74 -1.46 -18.93
CA ASP A 250 7.01 -0.44 -17.90
C ASP A 250 5.90 -0.42 -16.83
N ALA A 251 6.29 -0.31 -15.55
CA ALA A 251 5.41 -0.07 -14.40
C ALA A 251 5.41 1.41 -14.02
#